data_AF-A0A2T2NGI8-F1
#
_entry.id   AF-A0A2T2NGI8-F1
#
_cell.length_a   1.000
_cell.length_b   1.000
_cell.length_c   1.000
_cell.angle_alpha   90.00
_cell.angle_beta   90.00
_cell.angle_gamma   90.00
#
_symmetry.space_group_name_H-M   'P 1'
#
loop_
_entity.id
_entity.type
_entity.pdbx_description
1 polymer ?
#
loop_
_entity_poly.entity_id
_entity_poly.type
_entity_poly.pdbx_seq_one_letter_code
_entity_poly.pdbx_strand_id
1 'polypeptide(L)'
;MASLNSPKGDGYLEHDVEVTVSHGRYLLIQHHEDVFSSWTFHRPALPFAGSDPSPQYTLSLILVYPVTPGLRISTSALRDFRTNTLQRDDVFQPDFCHNVVFYGSKEDGVEVEPGALEELQAWDVKTRTFLAGDPSNGPAANVTPGPYVSFRGKTWQPWRIYNDLNACFMTALNPSPNTFGG
;
A
#
# COMPACT_ATOMS: atom_id res chain seq x y z
N MET A 1 -6.35 -13.64 -2.51
CA MET A 1 -6.28 -13.59 -4.00
C MET A 1 -6.74 -12.20 -4.44
N ALA A 2 -6.04 -11.53 -5.36
CA ALA A 2 -6.36 -10.16 -5.77
C ALA A 2 -6.95 -10.10 -7.20
N SER A 3 -7.90 -9.18 -7.46
CA SER A 3 -8.58 -9.00 -8.75
C SER A 3 -8.79 -7.50 -9.05
N LEU A 4 -8.82 -7.11 -10.33
CA LEU A 4 -8.98 -5.73 -10.81
C LEU A 4 -10.41 -5.56 -11.29
N ASN A 5 -11.05 -4.46 -10.89
CA ASN A 5 -12.36 -4.09 -11.43
C ASN A 5 -12.14 -3.00 -12.48
N SER A 6 -12.49 -3.26 -13.74
CA SER A 6 -12.40 -2.24 -14.79
C SER A 6 -13.52 -1.19 -14.61
N PRO A 7 -13.21 0.11 -14.64
CA PRO A 7 -14.24 1.14 -14.67
C PRO A 7 -15.03 1.05 -15.98
N LYS A 8 -16.36 1.08 -15.89
CA LYS A 8 -17.24 1.30 -17.04
C LYS A 8 -17.33 2.80 -17.29
N GLY A 9 -16.52 3.33 -18.21
CA GLY A 9 -16.63 4.72 -18.63
C GLY A 9 -15.56 5.11 -19.64
N ASP A 10 -15.99 5.45 -20.85
CA ASP A 10 -15.14 6.04 -21.89
C ASP A 10 -14.78 7.48 -21.47
N GLY A 11 -13.49 7.75 -21.27
CA GLY A 11 -12.93 9.11 -21.21
C GLY A 11 -12.11 9.42 -19.96
N TYR A 12 -10.78 9.24 -20.08
CA TYR A 12 -9.71 9.98 -19.40
C TYR A 12 -9.95 10.48 -17.96
N LEU A 13 -9.80 9.59 -16.97
CA LEU A 13 -9.18 9.90 -15.68
C LEU A 13 -8.38 8.66 -15.23
N GLU A 14 -7.08 8.59 -15.55
CA GLU A 14 -6.15 7.52 -15.11
C GLU A 14 -5.77 7.60 -13.62
N HIS A 15 -6.69 7.96 -12.72
CA HIS A 15 -6.32 8.29 -11.34
C HIS A 15 -6.82 7.27 -10.31
N ASP A 16 -7.88 6.54 -10.65
CA ASP A 16 -8.60 5.71 -9.69
C ASP A 16 -8.57 4.25 -10.14
N VAL A 17 -7.78 3.43 -9.45
CA VAL A 17 -7.69 1.98 -9.73
C VAL A 17 -8.39 1.22 -8.61
N GLU A 18 -9.44 0.47 -8.94
CA GLU A 18 -10.10 -0.40 -7.98
C GLU A 18 -9.52 -1.81 -7.99
N VAL A 19 -9.16 -2.30 -6.80
CA VAL A 19 -8.67 -3.67 -6.61
C VAL A 19 -9.47 -4.36 -5.51
N THR A 20 -9.71 -5.64 -5.72
CA THR A 20 -10.21 -6.54 -4.69
C THR A 20 -9.03 -7.33 -4.17
N VAL A 21 -8.83 -7.36 -2.86
CA VAL A 21 -7.78 -8.18 -2.24
C VAL A 21 -8.44 -9.00 -1.15
N SER A 22 -8.41 -10.32 -1.34
CA SER A 22 -9.11 -11.28 -0.49
C SER A 22 -10.60 -10.96 -0.40
N HIS A 23 -11.08 -10.33 0.69
CA HIS A 23 -12.49 -9.96 0.86
C HIS A 23 -12.72 -8.44 0.87
N GLY A 24 -11.67 -7.63 0.80
CA GLY A 24 -11.75 -6.18 0.80
C GLY A 24 -11.71 -5.61 -0.61
N ARG A 25 -12.46 -4.53 -0.84
CA ARG A 25 -12.33 -3.67 -2.04
C ARG A 25 -11.56 -2.42 -1.66
N TYR A 26 -10.66 -2.01 -2.53
CA TYR A 26 -9.79 -0.87 -2.32
C TYR A 26 -9.77 0.02 -3.54
N LEU A 27 -9.81 1.32 -3.30
CA LEU A 27 -9.44 2.34 -4.26
C LEU A 27 -7.96 2.65 -4.06
N LEU A 28 -7.17 2.56 -5.12
CA LEU A 28 -5.76 2.90 -5.08
C LEU A 28 -5.60 4.38 -5.43
N ILE A 29 -5.11 5.15 -4.46
CA ILE A 29 -4.74 6.55 -4.65
C ILE A 29 -3.24 6.61 -4.91
N GLN A 30 -2.84 7.19 -6.05
CA GLN A 30 -1.43 7.28 -6.39
C GLN A 30 -0.71 8.12 -5.33
N HIS A 31 0.37 7.59 -4.75
CA HIS A 31 1.19 8.38 -3.86
C HIS A 31 1.91 9.46 -4.69
N HIS A 32 1.97 10.70 -4.17
CA HIS A 32 2.54 11.83 -4.92
C HIS A 32 4.03 11.62 -5.25
N GLU A 33 4.71 10.84 -4.41
CA GLU A 33 6.07 10.37 -4.63
C GLU A 33 6.06 8.87 -4.91
N ASP A 34 6.76 8.44 -5.95
CA ASP A 34 6.92 7.01 -6.19
C ASP A 34 8.03 6.47 -5.29
N VAL A 35 7.64 6.18 -4.04
CA VAL A 35 8.51 5.73 -2.94
C VAL A 35 9.35 4.50 -3.32
N PHE A 36 8.81 3.68 -4.24
CA PHE A 36 9.44 2.45 -4.71
C PHE A 36 9.91 2.50 -6.16
N SER A 37 10.00 3.69 -6.78
CA SER A 37 10.43 3.84 -8.18
C SER A 37 11.80 3.23 -8.49
N SER A 38 12.74 3.32 -7.54
CA SER A 38 14.07 2.73 -7.65
C SER A 38 14.11 1.24 -7.28
N TRP A 39 13.02 0.71 -6.74
CA TRP A 39 12.93 -0.67 -6.29
C TRP A 39 12.43 -1.57 -7.42
N THR A 40 13.35 -2.26 -8.07
CA THR A 40 13.00 -3.35 -8.99
C THR A 40 12.62 -4.60 -8.20
N PHE A 41 11.32 -4.92 -8.19
CA PHE A 41 10.82 -6.14 -7.56
C PHE A 41 11.32 -7.39 -8.32
N HIS A 42 12.37 -8.03 -7.82
CA HIS A 42 12.79 -9.35 -8.30
C HIS A 42 12.12 -10.45 -7.45
N ARG A 43 10.85 -10.82 -7.72
CA ARG A 43 10.16 -12.15 -7.49
C ARG A 43 8.67 -12.06 -7.10
N PRO A 44 8.04 -13.20 -6.77
CA PRO A 44 7.02 -13.82 -7.60
C PRO A 44 5.69 -13.06 -7.52
N ALA A 45 5.25 -12.57 -8.66
CA ALA A 45 3.94 -11.98 -8.85
C ALA A 45 2.84 -12.86 -8.23
N LEU A 46 1.89 -12.25 -7.51
CA LEU A 46 0.59 -12.91 -7.35
C LEU A 46 -0.01 -12.96 -8.76
N PRO A 47 -0.22 -14.16 -9.36
CA PRO A 47 -0.73 -14.25 -10.71
C PRO A 47 -2.12 -13.62 -10.75
N PHE A 48 -2.25 -12.55 -11.51
CA PHE A 48 -3.53 -11.96 -11.84
C PHE A 48 -4.31 -12.97 -12.69
N ALA A 49 -5.50 -13.36 -12.26
CA ALA A 49 -6.35 -14.25 -13.03
C ALA A 49 -6.95 -13.48 -14.22
N GLY A 50 -6.23 -13.42 -15.35
CA GLY A 50 -6.79 -12.93 -16.61
C GLY A 50 -5.87 -12.22 -17.59
N SER A 51 -4.59 -11.98 -17.27
CA SER A 51 -3.69 -11.29 -18.22
C SER A 51 -2.28 -11.85 -18.17
N ASP A 52 -1.70 -11.98 -19.37
CA ASP A 52 -0.30 -12.27 -19.68
C ASP A 52 0.64 -11.68 -18.59
N PRO A 53 1.54 -12.48 -17.97
CA PRO A 53 2.41 -12.04 -16.88
C PRO A 53 3.55 -11.15 -17.40
N SER A 54 3.21 -10.04 -18.05
CA SER A 54 4.13 -8.93 -18.19
C SER A 54 4.35 -8.32 -16.79
N PRO A 55 5.61 -8.15 -16.34
CA PRO A 55 5.95 -7.65 -15.00
C PRO A 55 5.36 -6.25 -14.72
N GLN A 56 4.92 -5.54 -15.76
CA GLN A 56 4.27 -4.23 -15.68
C GLN A 56 2.83 -4.29 -15.14
N TYR A 57 2.19 -5.45 -14.99
CA TYR A 57 0.80 -5.55 -14.52
C TYR A 57 0.64 -6.35 -13.24
N THR A 58 1.74 -6.65 -12.55
CA THR A 58 1.69 -7.35 -11.26
C THR A 58 1.30 -6.39 -10.14
N LEU A 59 0.36 -6.82 -9.31
CA LEU A 59 0.00 -6.14 -8.07
C LEU A 59 0.74 -6.78 -6.90
N SER A 60 1.49 -5.98 -6.15
CA SER A 60 2.19 -6.40 -4.94
C SER A 60 1.68 -5.64 -3.73
N LEU A 61 1.23 -6.36 -2.71
CA LEU A 61 0.86 -5.81 -1.40
C LEU A 61 2.12 -5.66 -0.56
N ILE A 62 2.30 -4.49 0.02
CA ILE A 62 3.51 -4.10 0.75
C ILE A 62 3.10 -3.56 2.11
N LEU A 63 3.80 -3.97 3.16
CA LEU A 63 3.73 -3.35 4.47
C LEU A 63 5.00 -2.53 4.70
N VAL A 64 4.85 -1.22 4.88
CA VAL A 64 5.97 -0.31 5.16
C VAL A 64 6.17 -0.17 6.66
N TYR A 65 7.39 -0.44 7.09
CA TYR A 65 7.88 -0.22 8.45
C TYR A 65 9.05 0.77 8.41
N PRO A 66 8.88 2.02 8.88
CA PRO A 66 9.95 3.00 8.89
C PRO A 66 11.08 2.60 9.84
N VAL A 67 12.33 2.79 9.40
CA VAL A 67 13.55 2.52 10.16
C VAL A 67 14.53 3.67 10.01
N THR A 68 15.39 3.84 11.00
CA THR A 68 16.53 4.77 10.94
C THR A 68 17.84 4.01 11.07
N PRO A 69 18.96 4.53 10.54
CA PRO A 69 20.26 3.93 10.77
C PRO A 69 20.57 3.81 12.27
N GLY A 70 21.10 2.66 12.69
CA GLY A 70 21.35 2.29 14.08
C GLY A 70 20.11 1.83 14.86
N LEU A 71 18.92 1.80 14.25
CA LEU A 71 17.73 1.32 14.93
C LEU A 71 17.82 -0.18 15.20
N ARG A 72 17.39 -0.57 16.41
CA ARG A 72 17.21 -1.96 16.78
C ARG A 72 15.74 -2.35 16.67
N ILE A 73 15.43 -3.27 15.76
CA ILE A 73 14.08 -3.81 15.59
C ILE A 73 13.90 -4.95 16.59
N SER A 74 13.17 -4.68 17.66
CA SER A 74 12.83 -5.66 18.69
C SER A 74 11.46 -6.29 18.48
N THR A 75 11.20 -7.41 19.14
CA THR A 75 9.87 -8.04 19.17
C THR A 75 8.81 -7.08 19.70
N SER A 76 9.13 -6.30 20.74
CA SER A 76 8.18 -5.35 21.33
C SER A 76 7.84 -4.24 20.34
N ALA A 77 8.82 -3.70 19.62
CA ALA A 77 8.60 -2.66 18.62
C ALA A 77 7.65 -3.12 17.50
N LEU A 78 7.82 -4.36 17.01
CA LEU A 78 6.92 -4.94 16.01
C LEU A 78 5.51 -5.17 16.56
N ARG A 79 5.37 -5.67 17.80
CA ARG A 79 4.05 -5.86 18.43
C ARG A 79 3.33 -4.55 18.69
N ASP A 80 4.06 -3.53 19.12
CA ASP A 80 3.54 -2.19 19.33
C ASP A 80 3.10 -1.59 18.00
N PHE A 81 3.89 -1.75 16.94
CA PHE A 81 3.51 -1.34 15.59
C PHE A 81 2.23 -2.02 15.11
N ARG A 82 2.13 -3.34 15.30
CA ARG A 82 0.93 -4.09 14.92
C ARG A 82 -0.31 -3.60 15.66
N THR A 83 -0.18 -3.36 16.96
CA THR A 83 -1.31 -2.98 17.82
C THR A 83 -1.73 -1.53 17.59
N ASN A 84 -0.76 -0.62 17.51
CA ASN A 84 -1.02 0.82 17.47
C ASN A 84 -1.17 1.39 16.06
N THR A 85 -0.67 0.71 15.04
CA THR A 85 -0.79 1.12 13.64
C THR A 85 -1.74 0.19 12.89
N LEU A 86 -1.39 -1.09 12.78
CA LEU A 86 -2.06 -1.99 11.82
C LEU A 86 -3.47 -2.41 12.26
N GLN A 87 -3.69 -2.67 13.56
CA GLN A 87 -5.01 -3.07 14.04
C GLN A 87 -6.03 -1.91 14.08
N ARG A 88 -5.55 -0.67 13.99
CA ARG A 88 -6.40 0.53 13.94
C ARG A 88 -6.68 0.98 12.51
N ASP A 89 -5.87 0.50 11.57
CA ASP A 89 -6.00 0.76 10.15
C ASP A 89 -7.04 -0.18 9.54
N ASP A 90 -8.13 0.39 9.03
CA ASP A 90 -9.22 -0.35 8.41
C ASP A 90 -8.87 -0.91 7.03
N VAL A 91 -7.79 -0.41 6.43
CA VAL A 91 -7.21 -0.90 5.17
C VAL A 91 -6.37 -2.15 5.39
N PHE A 92 -5.79 -2.32 6.58
CA PHE A 92 -4.89 -3.42 6.87
C PHE A 92 -5.60 -4.77 6.80
N GLN A 93 -4.90 -5.73 6.18
CA GLN A 93 -5.25 -7.14 6.16
C GLN A 93 -3.94 -7.97 6.21
N PRO A 94 -4.00 -9.21 6.71
CA PRO A 94 -2.81 -10.05 6.87
C PRO A 94 -1.96 -10.20 5.60
N ASP A 95 -2.57 -10.18 4.42
CA ASP A 95 -1.87 -10.35 3.15
C ASP A 95 -0.83 -9.24 2.87
N PHE A 96 -0.95 -8.06 3.48
CA PHE A 96 0.08 -7.01 3.38
C PHE A 96 1.38 -7.39 4.10
N CYS A 97 1.32 -8.23 5.13
CA CYS A 97 2.51 -8.69 5.85
C CYS A 97 3.41 -9.59 5.01
N HIS A 98 2.92 -10.18 3.91
CA HIS A 98 3.74 -11.08 3.09
C HIS A 98 4.99 -10.40 2.52
N ASN A 99 4.96 -9.09 2.25
CA ASN A 99 6.12 -8.33 1.79
C ASN A 99 6.32 -7.11 2.69
N VAL A 100 7.30 -7.18 3.59
CA VAL A 100 7.65 -6.07 4.48
C VAL A 100 8.81 -5.28 3.91
N VAL A 101 8.62 -3.97 3.84
CA VAL A 101 9.66 -3.01 3.46
C VAL A 101 10.06 -2.22 4.69
N PHE A 102 11.30 -2.41 5.13
CA PHE A 102 11.96 -1.58 6.13
C PHE A 102 12.52 -0.34 5.42
N TYR A 103 11.83 0.80 5.56
CA TYR A 103 12.12 2.01 4.80
C TYR A 103 12.90 3.03 5.62
N GLY A 104 14.03 3.49 5.10
CA GLY A 104 14.83 4.58 5.69
C GLY A 104 16.27 4.19 6.04
N SER A 105 16.62 2.91 5.98
CA SER A 105 17.98 2.42 6.17
C SER A 105 18.20 1.14 5.37
N LYS A 106 19.46 0.92 4.98
CA LYS A 106 19.90 -0.38 4.45
C LYS A 106 19.95 -1.41 5.57
N GLU A 107 20.01 -2.69 5.17
CA GLU A 107 20.03 -3.83 6.09
C GLU A 107 21.22 -3.80 7.07
N ASP A 108 22.41 -3.40 6.59
CA ASP A 108 23.61 -3.23 7.42
C ASP A 108 23.52 -2.06 8.42
N GLY A 109 22.58 -1.15 8.20
CA GLY A 109 22.32 -0.03 9.10
C GLY A 109 21.26 -0.33 10.17
N VAL A 110 20.72 -1.54 10.27
CA VAL A 110 19.66 -1.89 11.21
C VAL A 110 20.00 -3.19 11.92
N GLU A 111 19.80 -3.25 13.24
CA GLU A 111 19.94 -4.51 13.98
C GLU A 111 18.55 -5.14 14.14
N VAL A 112 18.33 -6.33 13.59
CA VAL A 112 17.09 -7.09 13.80
C VAL A 112 17.33 -8.14 14.88
N GLU A 113 16.62 -8.02 16.01
CA GLU A 113 16.74 -9.00 17.09
C GLU A 113 16.24 -10.38 16.66
N PRO A 114 16.81 -11.48 17.19
CA PRO A 114 16.33 -12.84 16.87
C PRO A 114 14.83 -13.03 17.11
N GLY A 115 14.31 -12.52 18.23
CA GLY A 115 12.88 -12.59 18.53
C GLY A 115 12.01 -11.75 17.58
N ALA A 116 12.57 -10.72 16.93
CA ALA A 116 11.86 -9.96 15.91
C ALA A 116 11.72 -10.76 14.62
N LEU A 117 12.72 -11.58 14.28
CA LEU A 117 12.65 -12.51 13.15
C LEU A 117 11.54 -13.55 13.33
N GLU A 118 11.42 -14.12 14.54
CA GLU A 118 10.35 -15.06 14.90
C GLU A 118 8.97 -14.38 14.80
N GLU A 119 8.85 -13.14 15.26
CA GLU A 119 7.61 -12.37 15.17
C GLU A 119 7.22 -12.09 13.70
N LEU A 120 8.17 -11.70 12.84
CA LEU A 120 7.94 -11.52 11.40
C LEU A 120 7.52 -12.85 10.74
N GLN A 121 8.12 -13.97 11.13
CA GLN A 121 7.70 -15.28 10.64
C GLN A 121 6.26 -15.61 11.08
N ALA A 122 5.89 -15.28 12.32
CA ALA A 122 4.53 -15.47 12.81
C ALA A 122 3.48 -14.60 12.08
N TRP A 123 3.92 -13.54 11.39
CA TRP A 123 3.08 -12.71 10.53
C TRP A 123 2.99 -13.22 9.08
N ASP A 124 3.55 -14.40 8.79
CA ASP A 124 3.71 -14.98 7.44
C ASP A 124 4.51 -14.08 6.48
N VAL A 125 5.52 -13.35 6.99
CA VAL A 125 6.39 -12.52 6.14
C VAL A 125 7.22 -13.41 5.22
N LYS A 126 7.02 -13.27 3.91
CA LYS A 126 7.70 -14.05 2.86
C LYS A 126 8.92 -13.32 2.32
N THR A 127 8.80 -12.01 2.16
CA THR A 127 9.86 -11.14 1.66
C THR A 127 10.11 -10.01 2.65
N ARG A 128 11.39 -9.75 2.92
CA ARG A 128 11.86 -8.59 3.69
C ARG A 128 12.78 -7.79 2.80
N THR A 129 12.59 -6.49 2.73
CA THR A 129 13.44 -5.61 1.93
C THR A 129 13.81 -4.38 2.73
N PHE A 130 15.08 -4.00 2.69
CA PHE A 130 15.58 -2.79 3.31
C PHE A 130 15.85 -1.78 2.21
N LEU A 131 15.17 -0.64 2.27
CA LEU A 131 15.35 0.46 1.34
C LEU A 131 15.96 1.64 2.08
N ALA A 132 17.13 2.09 1.62
CA ALA A 132 17.64 3.39 2.00
C ALA A 132 16.63 4.43 1.49
N GLY A 133 16.09 5.25 2.39
CA GLY A 133 15.25 6.37 1.97
C GLY A 133 16.02 7.29 1.02
N ASP A 134 15.32 7.99 0.14
CA ASP A 134 15.97 8.93 -0.77
C ASP A 134 16.45 10.16 0.03
N PRO A 135 17.77 10.42 0.13
CA PRO A 135 18.27 11.58 0.87
C PRO A 135 17.82 12.92 0.26
N SER A 136 17.38 12.94 -1.00
CA SER A 136 16.88 14.14 -1.69
C SER A 136 15.40 14.45 -1.40
N ASN A 137 14.61 13.46 -0.97
CA ASN A 137 13.19 13.62 -0.60
C ASN A 137 12.98 13.84 0.92
N GLY A 138 14.06 14.20 1.64
CA GLY A 138 14.05 14.42 3.08
C GLY A 138 14.33 13.15 3.90
N PRO A 139 14.34 13.26 5.23
CA PRO A 139 14.48 12.08 6.09
C PRO A 139 13.36 11.08 5.81
N ALA A 140 13.60 9.79 6.08
CA ALA A 140 12.61 8.70 6.00
C ALA A 140 11.25 8.99 6.67
N ALA A 141 11.20 10.06 7.48
CA ALA A 141 10.02 10.67 8.09
C ALA A 141 8.88 11.03 7.10
N ASN A 142 9.13 11.11 5.79
CA ASN A 142 8.09 11.47 4.83
C ASN A 142 7.22 10.28 4.36
N VAL A 143 7.63 9.04 4.60
CA VAL A 143 6.80 7.87 4.26
C VAL A 143 5.97 7.46 5.46
N THR A 144 4.65 7.48 5.29
CA THR A 144 3.72 7.06 6.34
C THR A 144 3.86 5.53 6.54
N PRO A 145 3.98 5.03 7.78
CA PRO A 145 3.94 3.59 8.02
C PRO A 145 2.60 2.97 7.60
N GLY A 146 2.61 1.72 7.13
CA GLY A 146 1.38 0.97 6.90
C GLY A 146 1.27 0.30 5.52
N PRO A 147 0.05 -0.02 5.08
CA PRO A 147 -0.23 -0.71 3.83
C PRO A 147 0.05 0.15 2.58
N TYR A 148 0.73 -0.42 1.60
CA TYR A 148 0.97 0.15 0.28
C TYR A 148 0.76 -0.91 -0.80
N VAL A 149 0.51 -0.45 -2.03
CA VAL A 149 0.42 -1.31 -3.21
C VAL A 149 1.42 -0.84 -4.25
N SER A 150 2.21 -1.77 -4.80
CA SER A 150 2.95 -1.54 -6.03
C SER A 150 2.14 -2.12 -7.19
N PHE A 151 1.80 -1.27 -8.16
CA PHE A 151 1.05 -1.67 -9.34
C PHE A 151 1.44 -0.79 -10.52
N ARG A 152 1.69 -1.38 -11.69
CA ARG A 152 2.13 -0.66 -12.90
C ARG A 152 3.38 0.20 -12.70
N GLY A 153 4.33 -0.33 -11.92
CA GLY A 153 5.59 0.36 -11.61
C GLY A 153 5.42 1.64 -10.80
N LYS A 154 4.25 1.84 -10.18
CA LYS A 154 3.94 2.98 -9.31
C LYS A 154 3.59 2.51 -7.92
N THR A 155 3.79 3.40 -6.96
CA THR A 155 3.38 3.24 -5.55
C THR A 155 2.01 3.86 -5.29
N TRP A 156 1.13 3.10 -4.63
CA TRP A 156 -0.24 3.50 -4.34
C TRP A 156 -0.54 3.31 -2.85
N GLN A 157 -1.35 4.22 -2.31
CA GLN A 157 -1.99 4.04 -1.01
C GLN A 157 -3.37 3.41 -1.22
N PRO A 158 -3.63 2.23 -0.65
CA PRO A 158 -4.96 1.62 -0.70
C PRO A 158 -5.91 2.32 0.26
N TRP A 159 -7.13 2.59 -0.19
CA TRP A 159 -8.22 3.15 0.60
C TRP A 159 -9.40 2.18 0.55
N ARG A 160 -9.93 1.78 1.71
CA ARG A 160 -11.00 0.79 1.75
C ARG A 160 -12.31 1.36 1.19
N ILE A 161 -12.91 0.64 0.25
CA ILE A 161 -14.23 0.98 -0.29
C ILE A 161 -15.29 0.31 0.58
N TYR A 162 -16.17 1.13 1.15
CA TYR A 162 -17.34 0.68 1.87
C TYR A 162 -18.56 0.78 0.98
N ASN A 163 -19.28 -0.34 0.82
CA ASN A 163 -20.61 -0.28 0.24
C ASN A 163 -21.56 0.26 1.31
N ASP A 164 -22.02 1.49 1.13
CA ASP A 164 -23.14 2.00 1.91
C ASP A 164 -24.44 1.39 1.39
N LEU A 165 -24.89 0.31 2.05
CA LEU A 165 -26.14 -0.36 1.72
C LEU A 165 -27.37 0.54 1.94
N ASN A 166 -27.22 1.63 2.70
CA ASN A 166 -28.30 2.57 2.99
C ASN A 166 -28.31 3.78 2.05
N ALA A 167 -27.39 3.87 1.07
CA ALA A 167 -27.29 4.99 0.13
C ALA A 167 -27.37 6.38 0.80
N CYS A 168 -26.82 6.52 2.01
CA CYS A 168 -26.84 7.73 2.81
C CYS A 168 -25.77 8.75 2.40
N PHE A 169 -24.84 8.40 1.51
CA PHE A 169 -24.01 9.39 0.81
C PHE A 169 -24.85 10.13 -0.25
N MET A 170 -25.42 11.26 0.16
CA MET A 170 -26.30 12.07 -0.67
C MET A 170 -25.58 12.72 -1.85
N THR A 171 -26.28 12.70 -2.99
CA THR A 171 -26.00 13.45 -4.21
C THR A 171 -26.00 14.96 -3.94
N ALA A 172 -24.96 15.67 -4.38
CA ALA A 172 -25.01 17.13 -4.51
C ALA A 172 -25.67 17.48 -5.85
N LEU A 173 -26.76 18.25 -5.83
CA LEU A 173 -27.29 18.88 -7.04
C LEU A 173 -26.49 20.16 -7.30
N ASN A 174 -25.85 20.23 -8.47
CA ASN A 174 -25.28 21.46 -8.97
C ASN A 174 -26.43 22.31 -9.55
N PRO A 175 -26.81 23.45 -8.95
CA PRO A 175 -27.82 24.31 -9.54
C PRO A 175 -27.28 24.82 -10.89
N SER A 176 -27.91 24.40 -11.98
CA SER A 176 -27.67 25.05 -13.27
C SER A 176 -28.08 26.52 -13.12
N PRO A 177 -27.25 27.48 -13.55
CA PRO A 177 -27.69 28.86 -13.63
C PRO A 177 -28.71 28.93 -14.77
N ASN A 178 -29.98 28.67 -14.47
CA ASN A 178 -31.05 29.12 -15.34
C ASN A 178 -31.06 30.64 -15.27
N THR A 179 -30.49 31.22 -16.32
CA THR A 179 -30.72 32.56 -16.81
C THR A 179 -32.23 32.76 -16.98
N PHE A 180 -32.92 33.12 -15.90
CA PHE A 180 -34.19 33.82 -15.97
C PHE A 180 -33.88 35.31 -16.09
N GLY A 181 -34.05 35.86 -17.28
CA GLY A 181 -33.99 37.30 -17.50
C GLY A 181 -33.93 37.66 -18.98
N GLY A 182 -35.07 38.05 -19.54
CA GLY A 182 -35.18 38.66 -20.87
C GLY A 182 -36.48 38.32 -21.57
#